data_AF-A0A8H3QSP1-F1
#
_entry.id   AF-A0A8H3QSP1-F1
#
_cell.length_a   1.000
_cell.length_b   1.000
_cell.length_c   1.000
_cell.angle_alpha   90.00
_cell.angle_beta   90.00
_cell.angle_gamma   90.00
#
_symmetry.space_group_name_H-M   'P 1'
#
loop_
_entity.id
_entity.type
_entity.pdbx_description
1 polymer ?
#
loop_
_entity_poly.entity_id
_entity_poly.type
_entity_poly.pdbx_seq_one_letter_code
_entity_poly.pdbx_strand_id
1 'polypeptide(L)'
;MEYTFISKETFETLLNNYLSRLPECKQDKALINLDLLGKIKAVLLDPKNFHICDKNTRNWAMKCFCLEEVVPGDFRVLVKADNKPVLVVENMYEILCRTHAEIDQHGG
;
A
#
# COMPACT_ATOMS: atom_id res chain seq x y z
N MET A 1 20.70 -3.61 -10.14
CA MET A 1 19.97 -3.65 -11.42
C MET A 1 19.36 -2.27 -11.57
N GLU A 2 19.86 -1.44 -12.48
CA GLU A 2 19.26 -0.13 -12.76
C GLU A 2 18.09 -0.35 -13.72
N TYR A 3 16.89 0.07 -13.32
CA TYR A 3 15.70 -0.06 -14.13
C TYR A 3 15.55 1.17 -15.03
N THR A 4 15.47 0.97 -16.35
CA THR A 4 15.48 2.04 -17.35
C THR A 4 14.10 2.58 -17.74
N PHE A 5 13.01 2.07 -17.15
CA PHE A 5 11.64 2.47 -17.51
C PHE A 5 11.33 3.94 -17.21
N ILE A 6 11.60 4.37 -15.97
CA ILE A 6 11.39 5.75 -15.51
C ILE A 6 12.37 6.06 -14.38
N SER A 7 12.91 7.28 -14.32
CA SER A 7 13.77 7.67 -13.21
C SER A 7 12.96 7.78 -11.91
N LYS A 8 13.60 7.49 -10.78
CA LYS A 8 12.98 7.61 -9.45
C LYS A 8 12.44 9.02 -9.19
N GLU A 9 13.19 10.05 -9.58
CA GLU A 9 12.78 11.45 -9.45
C GLU A 9 11.49 11.76 -10.24
N THR A 10 11.38 11.23 -11.47
CA THR A 10 10.18 11.42 -12.29
C THR A 10 8.99 10.71 -11.67
N PHE A 11 9.19 9.48 -11.16
CA PHE A 11 8.16 8.74 -10.45
C PHE A 11 7.67 9.50 -9.20
N GLU A 12 8.57 10.01 -8.37
CA GLU A 12 8.24 10.79 -7.18
C GLU A 12 7.49 12.08 -7.55
N THR A 13 7.91 12.75 -8.62
CA THR A 13 7.21 13.94 -9.14
C THR A 13 5.79 13.61 -9.59
N LEU A 14 5.58 12.49 -10.28
CA LEU A 14 4.25 12.02 -10.68
C LEU A 14 3.38 11.70 -9.46
N LEU A 15 3.94 11.02 -8.47
CA LEU A 15 3.25 10.67 -7.23
C LEU A 15 2.79 11.91 -6.46
N ASN A 16 3.69 12.90 -6.29
CA ASN A 16 3.40 14.16 -5.62
C ASN A 16 2.37 15.01 -6.38
N ASN A 17 2.44 15.01 -7.71
CA ASN A 17 1.43 15.66 -8.55
C ASN A 17 0.06 14.99 -8.45
N TYR A 18 0.00 13.68 -8.31
CA TYR A 18 -1.25 12.96 -8.07
C TYR A 18 -1.84 13.32 -6.69
N LEU A 19 -1.03 13.24 -5.63
CA LEU A 19 -1.47 13.53 -4.26
C LEU A 19 -1.95 14.98 -4.09
N SER A 20 -1.22 15.95 -4.64
CA SER A 20 -1.56 17.38 -4.52
C SER A 20 -2.89 17.75 -5.19
N ARG A 21 -3.37 16.93 -6.14
CA ARG A 21 -4.68 17.12 -6.80
C ARG A 21 -5.85 16.53 -6.01
N LEU A 22 -5.57 15.72 -4.98
CA LEU A 22 -6.61 15.17 -4.12
C LEU A 22 -6.94 16.13 -2.98
N PRO A 23 -8.21 16.21 -2.56
CA PRO A 23 -8.56 16.86 -1.30
C PRO A 23 -7.76 16.25 -0.14
N GLU A 24 -7.31 17.08 0.80
CA GLU A 24 -6.50 16.66 1.96
C GLU A 24 -7.10 15.46 2.69
N CYS A 25 -8.42 15.45 2.89
CA CYS A 25 -9.15 14.34 3.53
C CYS A 25 -9.08 13.00 2.78
N LYS A 26 -8.65 12.99 1.52
CA LYS A 26 -8.45 11.80 0.69
C LYS A 26 -6.98 11.43 0.53
N GLN A 27 -6.04 12.35 0.77
CA GLN A 27 -4.61 12.10 0.53
C GLN A 27 -4.08 10.98 1.42
N ASP A 28 -4.39 11.02 2.73
CA ASP A 28 -3.90 10.04 3.71
C ASP A 28 -4.27 8.59 3.40
N LYS A 29 -5.36 8.37 2.67
CA LYS A 29 -5.88 7.04 2.33
C LYS A 29 -5.73 6.68 0.86
N ALA A 30 -5.26 7.63 0.04
CA ALA A 30 -5.09 7.41 -1.40
C ALA A 30 -3.89 6.49 -1.68
N LEU A 31 -2.81 6.68 -0.93
CA LEU A 31 -1.61 5.87 -1.00
C LEU A 31 -1.21 5.41 0.41
N ILE A 32 -0.96 4.11 0.56
CA ILE A 32 -0.63 3.52 1.86
C ILE A 32 0.90 3.53 2.01
N ASN A 33 1.40 4.23 3.03
CA ASN A 33 2.81 4.15 3.43
C ASN A 33 3.00 3.06 4.51
N LEU A 34 4.26 2.81 4.90
CA LEU A 34 4.58 1.79 5.90
C LEU A 34 3.93 2.04 7.28
N ASP A 35 3.85 3.30 7.72
CA ASP A 35 3.22 3.67 8.99
C ASP A 35 1.73 3.34 8.99
N LEU A 36 1.00 3.73 7.93
CA LEU A 36 -0.41 3.42 7.78
C LEU A 36 -0.64 1.92 7.64
N LEU A 37 0.21 1.20 6.90
CA LEU A 37 0.15 -0.25 6.82
C LEU A 37 0.32 -0.89 8.21
N GLY A 38 1.25 -0.40 9.01
CA GLY A 38 1.45 -0.85 10.39
C GLY A 38 0.21 -0.65 11.25
N LYS A 39 -0.41 0.53 11.16
CA LYS A 39 -1.70 0.83 11.85
C LYS A 39 -2.82 -0.09 11.37
N ILE A 40 -2.95 -0.33 10.06
CA ILE A 40 -3.93 -1.26 9.51
C ILE A 40 -3.70 -2.66 10.07
N LYS A 41 -2.47 -3.18 10.02
CA LYS A 41 -2.12 -4.51 10.57
C LYS A 41 -2.46 -4.60 12.06
N ALA A 42 -2.07 -3.59 12.85
CA ALA A 42 -2.39 -3.54 14.28
C ALA A 42 -3.91 -3.54 14.55
N VAL A 43 -4.68 -2.74 13.80
CA VAL A 43 -6.15 -2.71 13.91
C VAL A 43 -6.76 -4.07 13.58
N LEU A 44 -6.26 -4.77 12.58
CA LEU A 44 -6.81 -6.07 12.19
C LEU A 44 -6.44 -7.18 13.19
N LEU A 45 -5.27 -7.07 13.85
CA LEU A 45 -4.84 -7.99 14.90
C LEU A 45 -5.61 -7.78 16.21
N ASP A 46 -5.87 -6.52 16.57
CA ASP A 46 -6.64 -6.15 17.77
C ASP A 46 -7.70 -5.09 17.46
N PRO A 47 -8.86 -5.50 16.89
CA PRO A 47 -9.90 -4.57 16.45
C PRO A 47 -10.63 -3.85 17.60
N LYS A 48 -10.43 -4.31 18.85
CA LYS A 48 -11.02 -3.69 20.05
C LYS A 48 -10.07 -2.68 20.70
N ASN A 49 -8.84 -2.58 20.24
CA ASN A 49 -7.90 -1.59 20.75
C ASN A 49 -8.18 -0.21 20.16
N PHE A 50 -8.78 0.64 21.00
CA PHE A 50 -9.16 2.00 20.65
C PHE A 50 -7.99 3.00 20.66
N HIS A 51 -6.79 2.58 21.09
CA HIS A 51 -5.59 3.43 21.20
C HIS A 51 -4.68 3.41 19.97
N ILE A 52 -4.92 2.49 19.01
CA ILE A 52 -4.08 2.38 17.79
C ILE A 52 -4.23 3.61 16.89
N CYS A 53 -5.48 4.01 16.64
CA CYS A 53 -5.83 5.14 15.78
C CYS A 53 -7.27 5.59 16.07
N ASP A 54 -7.69 6.67 15.40
CA ASP A 54 -9.05 7.17 15.50
C ASP A 54 -10.10 6.16 14.99
N LYS A 55 -11.36 6.38 15.39
CA LYS A 55 -12.50 5.51 15.04
C LYS A 55 -12.73 5.41 13.52
N ASN A 56 -12.53 6.48 12.77
CA ASN A 56 -12.78 6.49 11.33
C ASN A 56 -11.72 5.66 10.60
N THR A 57 -10.45 5.79 10.98
CA THR A 57 -9.36 4.98 10.43
C THR A 57 -9.53 3.51 10.78
N ARG A 58 -9.91 3.19 12.03
CA ARG A 58 -10.16 1.81 12.45
C ARG A 58 -11.30 1.16 11.66
N ASN A 59 -12.44 1.84 11.57
CA ASN A 59 -13.60 1.34 10.82
C ASN A 59 -13.29 1.18 9.33
N TRP A 60 -12.56 2.13 8.75
CA TRP A 60 -12.10 2.03 7.36
C TRP A 60 -11.16 0.83 7.17
N ALA A 61 -10.17 0.65 8.04
CA ALA A 61 -9.21 -0.46 7.96
C ALA A 61 -9.92 -1.83 8.02
N MET A 62 -10.82 -2.02 9.00
CA MET A 62 -11.61 -3.24 9.13
C MET A 62 -12.54 -3.47 7.93
N LYS A 63 -13.05 -2.41 7.30
CA LYS A 63 -13.92 -2.50 6.12
C LYS A 63 -13.15 -2.89 4.86
N CYS A 64 -11.95 -2.33 4.66
CA CYS A 64 -11.22 -2.40 3.40
C CYS A 64 -10.19 -3.54 3.34
N PHE A 65 -9.72 -4.04 4.49
CA PHE A 65 -8.60 -4.99 4.53
C PHE A 65 -8.89 -6.23 5.39
N CYS A 66 -8.13 -7.29 5.14
CA CYS A 66 -8.08 -8.51 5.94
C CYS A 66 -6.62 -8.97 6.14
N LEU A 67 -6.43 -9.91 7.06
CA LEU A 67 -5.14 -10.58 7.27
C LEU A 67 -5.15 -11.95 6.59
N GLU A 68 -4.01 -12.29 6.00
CA GLU A 68 -3.65 -13.63 5.56
C GLU A 68 -2.45 -14.09 6.41
N GLU A 69 -2.56 -15.23 7.06
CA GLU A 69 -1.44 -15.84 7.77
C GLU A 69 -0.51 -16.51 6.74
N VAL A 70 0.71 -15.99 6.61
CA VAL A 70 1.70 -16.48 5.63
C VAL A 70 2.50 -17.62 6.24
N VAL A 71 2.89 -17.46 7.51
CA VAL A 71 3.50 -18.47 8.37
C VAL A 71 2.94 -18.29 9.79
N PRO A 72 3.01 -19.30 10.67
CA PRO A 72 2.48 -19.20 12.03
C PRO A 72 2.94 -17.93 12.74
N GLY A 73 2.00 -17.03 13.04
CA GLY A 73 2.25 -15.76 13.73
C GLY A 73 2.73 -14.59 12.84
N ASP A 74 2.90 -14.77 11.53
CA ASP A 74 3.14 -13.67 10.60
C ASP A 74 1.99 -13.50 9.61
N PHE A 75 1.50 -12.26 9.56
CA PHE A 75 0.30 -11.88 8.82
C PHE A 75 0.61 -10.84 7.77
N ARG A 76 0.12 -11.07 6.57
CA ARG A 76 0.09 -10.12 5.47
C ARG A 76 -1.25 -9.41 5.42
N VAL A 77 -1.24 -8.12 5.10
CA VAL A 77 -2.48 -7.35 4.88
C VAL A 77 -2.88 -7.46 3.41
N LEU A 78 -4.13 -7.85 3.17
CA LEU A 78 -4.74 -7.93 1.84
C LEU A 78 -5.88 -6.90 1.72
N VAL A 79 -6.10 -6.44 0.49
CA VAL A 79 -7.29 -5.64 0.12
C VAL A 79 -8.47 -6.59 -0.06
N LYS A 80 -9.57 -6.38 0.67
CA LYS A 80 -10.75 -7.26 0.62
C LYS A 80 -11.43 -7.30 -0.76
N ALA A 81 -11.30 -6.24 -1.54
CA ALA A 81 -11.99 -6.11 -2.82
C ALA A 81 -11.47 -7.10 -3.88
N ASP A 82 -10.17 -7.41 -3.86
CA ASP A 82 -9.53 -8.25 -4.88
C ASP A 82 -8.55 -9.28 -4.30
N ASN A 83 -8.45 -9.37 -2.97
CA ASN A 83 -7.53 -10.23 -2.23
C ASN A 83 -6.05 -10.05 -2.60
N LYS A 84 -5.68 -8.86 -3.09
CA LYS A 84 -4.27 -8.57 -3.40
C LYS A 84 -3.53 -8.02 -2.19
N PRO A 85 -2.22 -8.32 -2.05
CA PRO A 85 -1.38 -7.69 -1.06
C PRO A 85 -1.38 -6.17 -1.18
N VAL A 86 -1.35 -5.48 -0.04
CA VAL A 86 -1.18 -4.03 -0.03
C VAL A 86 0.22 -3.66 -0.54
N LEU A 87 0.27 -2.86 -1.60
CA LEU A 87 1.48 -2.23 -2.10
C LEU A 87 1.71 -0.91 -1.36
N VAL A 88 2.84 -0.80 -0.66
CA VAL A 88 3.23 0.45 0.02
C VAL A 88 3.99 1.38 -0.91
N VAL A 89 3.85 2.69 -0.69
CA VAL A 89 4.51 3.75 -1.47
C VAL A 89 6.01 3.53 -1.59
N GLU A 90 6.65 3.15 -0.49
CA GLU A 90 8.08 2.93 -0.36
C GLU A 90 8.60 1.83 -1.32
N ASN A 91 7.75 0.87 -1.66
CA ASN A 91 8.09 -0.25 -2.54
C ASN A 91 7.52 -0.08 -3.95
N MET A 92 6.68 0.93 -4.17
CA MET A 92 5.90 1.10 -5.40
C MET A 92 6.79 1.31 -6.63
N TYR A 93 7.84 2.13 -6.51
CA TYR A 93 8.78 2.37 -7.61
C TYR A 93 9.49 1.08 -8.06
N GLU A 94 10.01 0.32 -7.10
CA GLU A 94 10.74 -0.91 -7.37
C GLU A 94 9.82 -1.96 -8.02
N ILE A 95 8.62 -2.14 -7.46
CA ILE A 95 7.64 -3.11 -7.98
C ILE A 95 7.19 -2.71 -9.38
N LEU A 96 6.91 -1.43 -9.63
CA LEU A 96 6.57 -0.93 -10.97
C LEU A 96 7.67 -1.26 -11.99
N CYS A 97 8.92 -0.93 -11.65
CA CYS A 97 10.06 -1.16 -12.53
C CYS A 97 10.33 -2.64 -12.80
N ARG A 98 10.21 -3.47 -11.76
CA ARG A 98 10.37 -4.92 -11.86
C ARG A 98 9.29 -5.54 -12.74
N THR A 99 8.02 -5.21 -12.46
CA THR A 99 6.88 -5.72 -13.24
C THR A 99 6.98 -5.28 -14.70
N HIS A 100 7.42 -4.06 -14.98
CA HIS A 100 7.65 -3.60 -16.35
C HIS A 100 8.72 -4.46 -17.06
N ALA A 101 9.87 -4.67 -16.41
CA ALA A 101 10.94 -5.48 -16.98
C ALA A 101 10.51 -6.94 -17.23
N GLU A 102 9.73 -7.54 -16.33
CA GLU A 102 9.20 -8.90 -16.48
C GLU A 102 8.20 -9.01 -17.64
N ILE A 103 7.32 -8.01 -17.83
CA ILE A 103 6.35 -8.00 -18.93
C ILE A 103 7.07 -7.84 -20.28
N ASP A 104 8.03 -6.91 -20.39
CA ASP A 104 8.78 -6.69 -21.62
C ASP A 104 9.62 -7.91 -22.02
N GLN A 105 10.12 -8.67 -21.04
CA GLN A 105 10.86 -9.92 -21.26
C GLN A 105 9.98 -11.06 -21.80
N HIS A 106 8.67 -10.95 -21.67
CA HIS A 106 7.70 -11.95 -22.14
C HIS A 106 6.82 -11.44 -23.31
N GLY A 107 7.09 -10.24 -23.84
CA GLY A 107 6.44 -9.68 -25.02
C GLY A 107 7.13 -10.10 -26.31
N GLY A 108 6.76 -11.27 -26.84
CA GLY A 108 6.98 -11.66 -28.24
C GLY A 108 5.82 -11.25 -29.13
#